data_AF-A0A2K8T3C1-F1
#
_entry.id   AF-A0A2K8T3C1-F1
#
_cell.length_a   1.000
_cell.length_b   1.000
_cell.length_c   1.000
_cell.angle_alpha   90.00
_cell.angle_beta   90.00
_cell.angle_gamma   90.00
#
_symmetry.space_group_name_H-M   'P 1'
#
loop_
_entity.id
_entity.type
_entity.pdbx_description
1 polymer ?
#
loop_
_entity_poly.entity_id
_entity_poly.type
_entity_poly.pdbx_seq_one_letter_code
_entity_poly.pdbx_strand_id
1 'polypeptide(L)' 'MQEGNWFKQRRTISVTFNQGTTPQVAFQFTEAWPTKYRIAEMKTDTSDIEIEEIEIAYEGFERISI' A
#
# COMPACT_ATOMS: atom_id res chain seq x y z
N MET A 1 17.16 20.91 0.00
CA MET A 1 15.74 21.27 -0.27
C MET A 1 15.22 20.33 -1.33
N GLN A 2 14.05 19.74 -1.14
CA GLN A 2 13.49 18.78 -2.09
C GLN A 2 12.85 19.58 -3.25
N GLU A 3 13.40 19.43 -4.46
CA GLU A 3 12.86 20.08 -5.65
C GLU A 3 11.47 19.52 -5.96
N GLY A 4 10.44 20.36 -5.86
CA GLY A 4 9.05 19.94 -6.06
C GLY A 4 8.84 19.26 -7.41
N ASN A 5 8.20 18.09 -7.40
CA ASN A 5 7.61 17.42 -8.57
C ASN A 5 6.86 16.14 -8.12
N TRP A 6 6.07 16.24 -7.04
CA TRP A 6 5.52 15.06 -6.34
C TRP A 6 4.65 14.17 -7.24
N PHE A 7 4.02 14.76 -8.27
CA PHE A 7 3.33 14.02 -9.32
C PHE A 7 4.19 12.91 -9.95
N LYS A 8 5.47 13.16 -10.25
CA LYS A 8 6.37 12.16 -10.86
C LYS A 8 6.80 11.03 -9.91
N GLN A 9 6.55 11.20 -8.63
CA GLN A 9 6.91 10.23 -7.60
C GLN A 9 5.76 9.27 -7.28
N ARG A 10 4.56 9.53 -7.81
CA ARG A 10 3.44 8.60 -7.71
C ARG A 10 3.82 7.23 -8.29
N ARG A 11 3.19 6.18 -7.76
CA ARG A 11 3.48 4.80 -8.09
C ARG A 11 2.20 4.04 -8.41
N THR A 12 2.35 2.97 -9.17
CA THR A 12 1.31 1.96 -9.26
C THR A 12 1.53 0.92 -8.17
N ILE A 13 0.50 0.64 -7.40
CA ILE A 13 0.51 -0.38 -6.34
C ILE A 13 -0.40 -1.52 -6.78
N SER A 14 0.07 -2.75 -6.61
CA SER A 14 -0.70 -3.95 -6.93
C SER A 14 -0.84 -4.82 -5.69
N VAL A 15 -2.07 -5.20 -5.38
CA VAL A 15 -2.39 -6.21 -4.35
C VAL A 15 -2.85 -7.46 -5.07
N THR A 16 -2.03 -8.50 -5.03
CA THR A 16 -2.28 -9.76 -5.75
C THR A 16 -2.78 -10.84 -4.79
N PHE A 17 -3.84 -11.52 -5.19
CA PHE A 17 -4.39 -12.67 -4.49
C PHE A 17 -3.96 -13.94 -5.20
N ASN A 18 -3.27 -14.80 -4.46
CA ASN A 18 -2.74 -16.07 -4.95
C ASN A 18 -3.56 -17.24 -4.39
N GLN A 19 -3.77 -18.27 -5.21
CA GLN A 19 -4.17 -19.59 -4.72
C GLN A 19 -2.92 -20.48 -4.67
N GLY A 20 -2.35 -20.63 -3.47
CA GLY A 20 -1.03 -21.22 -3.31
C GLY A 20 0.04 -20.33 -3.96
N THR A 21 0.76 -20.86 -4.96
CA THR A 21 1.81 -20.13 -5.69
C THR A 21 1.30 -19.49 -6.99
N THR A 22 0.03 -19.67 -7.34
CA THR A 22 -0.52 -19.18 -8.61
C THR A 22 -1.31 -17.89 -8.38
N PRO A 23 -0.90 -16.76 -8.98
CA PRO A 23 -1.70 -15.53 -9.02
C PRO A 23 -3.05 -15.78 -9.69
N GLN A 24 -4.12 -15.21 -9.15
CA GLN A 24 -5.48 -15.36 -9.71
C GLN A 24 -6.10 -14.02 -10.09
N VAL A 25 -5.86 -13.00 -9.27
CA VAL A 25 -6.42 -11.67 -9.46
C VAL A 25 -5.52 -10.65 -8.78
N ALA A 26 -5.45 -9.45 -9.34
CA ALA A 26 -4.85 -8.30 -8.68
C ALA A 26 -5.81 -7.11 -8.67
N PHE A 27 -5.70 -6.32 -7.61
CA PHE A 27 -6.23 -4.96 -7.57
C PHE A 27 -5.07 -4.01 -7.81
N GLN A 28 -5.23 -3.14 -8.82
CA GLN A 28 -4.24 -2.18 -9.22
C GLN A 28 -4.72 -0.77 -8.89
N PHE A 29 -3.88 -0.02 -8.20
CA PHE A 29 -4.09 1.36 -7.80
C PHE A 29 -3.06 2.21 -8.54
N THR A 30 -3.48 3.06 -9.48
CA THR A 30 -2.57 3.91 -10.28
C THR A 30 -2.51 5.32 -9.73
N GLU A 31 -1.41 6.02 -10.04
CA GLU A 31 -1.13 7.37 -9.55
C GLU A 31 -1.17 7.46 -8.01
N ALA A 32 -0.78 6.38 -7.33
CA ALA A 32 -0.90 6.24 -5.90
C ALA A 32 0.18 7.01 -5.14
N TRP A 33 -0.20 7.57 -3.98
CA TRP A 33 0.67 8.34 -3.11
C TRP A 33 0.37 8.05 -1.63
N PRO A 34 1.40 7.79 -0.80
CA PRO A 34 1.20 7.62 0.63
C PRO A 34 0.78 8.95 1.27
N THR A 35 -0.36 8.95 1.97
CA THR A 35 -0.88 10.13 2.68
C THR A 35 -0.53 10.11 4.15
N LYS A 36 -0.38 8.91 4.73
CA LYS A 36 -0.10 8.73 6.15
C LYS A 36 0.64 7.43 6.40
N TYR A 37 1.51 7.44 7.39
CA TYR A 37 2.17 6.26 7.93
C TYR A 37 2.07 6.29 9.46
N ARG A 38 1.65 5.18 10.07
CA ARG A 38 1.48 5.04 11.51
C ARG A 38 2.08 3.72 11.97
N ILE A 39 2.99 3.79 12.93
CA ILE A 39 3.50 2.63 13.65
C ILE A 39 2.68 2.50 14.93
N ALA A 40 2.17 1.32 15.25
CA ALA A 40 1.49 1.08 16.53
C ALA A 40 2.50 1.16 17.68
N GLU A 41 2.12 1.84 18.77
CA GLU A 41 2.96 1.87 19.97
C GLU A 41 2.96 0.50 20.63
N MET A 42 4.15 -0.08 20.79
CA MET A 42 4.34 -1.38 21.43
C MET A 42 4.19 -1.22 22.96
N LYS A 43 3.14 -1.78 23.53
CA LYS A 43 2.96 -1.82 24.99
C LYS A 43 3.69 -3.02 25.57
N THR A 44 4.44 -2.79 26.64
CA THR A 44 5.33 -3.81 27.25
C THR A 44 4.56 -4.92 27.98
N ASP A 45 3.29 -4.68 28.31
CA ASP A 45 2.50 -5.55 29.19
C ASP A 45 1.57 -6.52 28.45
N THR A 46 1.58 -6.50 27.11
CA THR A 46 0.71 -7.33 26.27
C THR A 46 1.52 -8.03 25.19
N SER A 47 1.17 -9.28 24.88
CA SER A 47 1.73 -10.03 23.75
C SER A 47 1.11 -9.53 22.43
N ASP A 48 1.19 -8.23 22.18
CA ASP A 48 0.59 -7.61 21.00
C ASP A 48 1.53 -7.74 19.80
N ILE A 49 0.93 -7.96 18.62
CA ILE A 49 1.64 -7.90 17.35
C ILE A 49 1.75 -6.43 16.96
N GLU A 50 2.96 -5.98 16.65
CA GLU A 50 3.18 -4.65 16.08
C GLU A 50 2.52 -4.57 14.69
N ILE A 51 1.63 -3.59 14.52
CA ILE A 51 0.97 -3.32 13.25
C ILE A 51 1.41 -1.96 12.75
N GLU A 52 1.92 -1.94 11.52
CA GLU A 52 2.16 -0.73 10.76
C GLU A 52 1.02 -0.48 9.78
N GLU A 53 0.58 0.77 9.70
CA GLU A 53 -0.48 1.19 8.80
C GLU A 53 0.05 2.24 7.83
N ILE A 54 -0.22 2.01 6.54
CA ILE A 54 -0.03 3.00 5.49
C ILE A 54 -1.38 3.35 4.87
N GLU A 55 -1.65 4.64 4.77
CA GLU A 55 -2.81 5.17 4.05
C GLU A 55 -2.34 5.70 2.69
N ILE A 56 -3.09 5.40 1.64
CA ILE A 56 -2.73 5.71 0.27
C ILE A 56 -3.92 6.35 -0.43
N ALA A 57 -3.68 7.48 -1.10
CA ALA A 57 -4.60 8.04 -2.08
C ALA A 57 -4.21 7.55 -3.48
N TYR A 58 -5.19 7.28 -4.34
CA TYR A 58 -4.99 6.83 -5.72
C TYR A 58 -5.99 7.54 -6.64
N GLU A 59 -5.66 7.63 -7.93
CA GLU A 59 -6.57 8.24 -8.93
C GLU A 59 -7.29 7.17 -9.76
N GLY A 60 -6.62 6.07 -10.10
CA GLY A 60 -7.20 4.96 -10.83
C GLY A 60 -7.26 3.68 -10.03
N PHE A 61 -8.29 2.89 -10.29
CA PHE A 61 -8.50 1.57 -9.71
C PHE A 61 -9.00 0.60 -10.78
N GLU A 62 -8.34 -0.55 -10.88
CA GLU A 62 -8.76 -1.63 -11.77
C GLU A 62 -8.55 -2.99 -11.11
N ARG A 63 -9.45 -3.93 -11.41
CA ARG A 63 -9.27 -5.36 -11.13
C ARG A 63 -8.71 -6.04 -12.37
N ILE A 64 -7.52 -6.61 -12.25
CA ILE A 64 -6.87 -7.39 -13.32
C ILE A 64 -7.05 -8.88 -13.04
N SER A 65 -7.48 -9.62 -14.05
CA SER A 65 -7.39 -11.08 -14.07
C SER A 65 -6.00 -11.50 -14.55
N ILE A 66 -5.33 -12.41 -13.82
CA ILE A 66 -3.97 -12.89 -14.12
C ILE A 66 -4.03 -14.35 -14.53
#